data_AF-A0A380TAV0-F1
#
_entry.id   AF-A0A380TAV0-F1
#
_cell.length_a   1.000
_cell.length_b   1.000
_cell.length_c   1.000
_cell.angle_alpha   90.00
_cell.angle_beta   90.00
_cell.angle_gamma   90.00
#
_symmetry.space_group_name_H-M   'P 1'
#
loop_
_entity.id
_entity.type
_entity.pdbx_description
1 polymer ?
#
loop_
_entity_poly.entity_id
_entity_poly.type
_entity_poly.pdbx_seq_one_letter_code
_entity_poly.pdbx_strand_id
1 'polypeptide(L)'
;MPGEGGLDTAGMLAAAETGALDVVYLLGADELDTSRLERAFVIYQGHHGDAGAHAADVILPGAAYTEKDATYVNTEGRVQQAQLACHPPGEARADWKIVRVLADKLGHPLGLDTLADVRARLAAANPLFASLDCIEPAAWAPFGTAGGIDAAPLGAAVENFYLTNPICRASVTMAECVDVLGDRQGRKTGTHG
;
A
#
# COMPACT_ATOMS: atom_id res chain seq x y z
N MET A 1 3.12 -0.33 -12.91
CA MET A 1 2.82 -1.57 -13.66
C MET A 1 4.06 -2.44 -13.65
N PRO A 2 3.92 -3.77 -13.60
CA PRO A 2 5.04 -4.70 -13.76
C PRO A 2 5.80 -4.41 -15.06
N GLY A 3 7.10 -4.66 -15.07
CA GLY A 3 7.91 -4.59 -16.29
C GLY A 3 7.55 -5.69 -17.28
N GLU A 4 8.24 -5.72 -18.42
CA GLU A 4 8.07 -6.80 -19.40
C GLU A 4 8.30 -8.18 -18.74
N GLY A 5 7.32 -9.08 -18.91
CA GLY A 5 7.32 -10.41 -18.28
C GLY A 5 7.01 -10.43 -16.78
N GLY A 6 6.74 -9.29 -16.16
CA GLY A 6 6.34 -9.20 -14.75
C GLY A 6 4.87 -9.59 -14.53
N LEU A 7 4.60 -10.30 -13.43
CA LEU A 7 3.24 -10.63 -13.01
C LEU A 7 2.58 -9.42 -12.34
N ASP A 8 1.30 -9.20 -12.62
CA ASP A 8 0.45 -8.29 -11.85
C ASP A 8 0.00 -8.95 -10.53
N THR A 9 -0.75 -8.23 -9.69
CA THR A 9 -1.22 -8.74 -8.41
C THR A 9 -1.98 -10.06 -8.54
N ALA A 10 -2.88 -10.17 -9.53
CA ALA A 10 -3.65 -11.39 -9.73
C ALA A 10 -2.77 -12.58 -10.17
N GLY A 11 -1.82 -12.32 -11.06
CA GLY A 11 -0.82 -13.29 -11.50
C GLY A 11 0.12 -13.72 -10.37
N MET A 12 0.56 -12.79 -9.52
CA MET A 12 1.40 -13.12 -8.35
C MET A 12 0.64 -14.01 -7.36
N LEU A 13 -0.62 -13.72 -7.06
CA LEU A 13 -1.46 -14.57 -6.21
C LEU A 13 -1.67 -15.97 -6.80
N ALA A 14 -1.91 -16.07 -8.11
CA ALA A 14 -2.05 -17.36 -8.79
C ALA A 14 -0.73 -18.16 -8.82
N ALA A 15 0.39 -17.49 -9.01
CA ALA A 15 1.70 -18.11 -8.96
C ALA A 15 2.06 -18.58 -7.54
N ALA A 16 1.75 -17.80 -6.51
CA ALA A 16 1.93 -18.19 -5.12
C ALA A 16 1.07 -19.42 -4.77
N GLU A 17 -0.22 -19.41 -5.15
CA GLU A 17 -1.15 -20.51 -4.89
C GLU A 17 -0.74 -21.82 -5.55
N THR A 18 -0.08 -21.76 -6.71
CA THR A 18 0.45 -22.95 -7.41
C THR A 18 1.86 -23.34 -6.96
N GLY A 19 2.51 -22.53 -6.12
CA GLY A 19 3.91 -22.70 -5.73
C GLY A 19 4.93 -22.36 -6.84
N ALA A 20 4.51 -21.64 -7.87
CA ALA A 20 5.39 -21.10 -8.91
C ALA A 20 6.10 -19.80 -8.48
N LEU A 21 5.67 -19.20 -7.35
CA LEU A 21 6.30 -18.04 -6.74
C LEU A 21 6.78 -18.40 -5.33
N ASP A 22 8.09 -18.42 -5.14
CA ASP A 22 8.71 -18.88 -3.89
C ASP A 22 8.67 -17.84 -2.76
N VAL A 23 8.73 -16.54 -3.09
CA VAL A 23 8.84 -15.44 -2.12
C VAL A 23 7.90 -14.31 -2.50
N VAL A 24 7.16 -13.81 -1.51
CA VAL A 24 6.29 -12.64 -1.65
C VAL A 24 6.69 -11.57 -0.63
N TYR A 25 6.96 -10.36 -1.10
CA TYR A 25 7.28 -9.21 -0.26
C TYR A 25 6.10 -8.24 -0.22
N LEU A 26 5.39 -8.22 0.90
CA LEU A 26 4.26 -7.33 1.15
C LEU A 26 4.76 -6.03 1.81
N LEU A 27 4.86 -4.96 1.03
CA LEU A 27 5.17 -3.63 1.56
C LEU A 27 3.88 -2.91 1.96
N GLY A 28 3.45 -3.10 3.22
CA GLY A 28 2.23 -2.51 3.78
C GLY A 28 0.96 -2.92 3.04
N ALA A 29 0.95 -4.12 2.45
CA ALA A 29 -0.14 -4.60 1.62
C ALA A 29 -1.04 -5.55 2.42
N ASP A 30 -2.26 -5.10 2.69
CA ASP A 30 -3.27 -5.83 3.47
C ASP A 30 -4.59 -6.05 2.71
N GLU A 31 -4.76 -5.43 1.54
CA GLU A 31 -5.96 -5.54 0.68
C GLU A 31 -5.83 -6.64 -0.38
N LEU A 32 -5.52 -7.86 0.04
CA LEU A 32 -5.35 -9.01 -0.86
C LEU A 32 -5.82 -10.31 -0.20
N ASP A 33 -6.16 -11.30 -1.01
CA ASP A 33 -6.51 -12.63 -0.53
C ASP A 33 -5.25 -13.39 -0.09
N THR A 34 -4.91 -13.25 1.19
CA THR A 34 -3.70 -13.83 1.78
C THR A 34 -3.74 -15.34 1.90
N SER A 35 -4.92 -15.97 1.81
CA SER A 35 -5.04 -17.44 1.80
C SER A 35 -4.34 -18.08 0.60
N ARG A 36 -4.16 -17.33 -0.48
CA ARG A 36 -3.46 -17.77 -1.69
C ARG A 36 -1.94 -17.75 -1.54
N LEU A 37 -1.42 -17.24 -0.42
CA LEU A 37 0.01 -17.10 -0.17
C LEU A 37 0.61 -18.26 0.64
N GLU A 38 -0.19 -19.24 1.08
CA GLU A 38 0.23 -20.32 1.99
C GLU A 38 1.45 -21.13 1.53
N ARG A 39 1.76 -21.15 0.23
CA ARG A 39 2.88 -21.91 -0.35
C ARG A 39 4.13 -21.07 -0.62
N ALA A 40 4.03 -19.75 -0.49
CA ALA A 40 5.14 -18.83 -0.68
C ALA A 40 5.73 -18.44 0.68
N PHE A 41 7.02 -18.09 0.69
CA PHE A 41 7.63 -17.45 1.85
C PHE A 41 7.25 -15.97 1.87
N VAL A 42 6.47 -15.56 2.87
CA VAL A 42 5.87 -14.23 2.95
C VAL A 42 6.66 -13.33 3.89
N ILE A 43 7.17 -12.22 3.36
CA ILE A 43 7.79 -11.14 4.13
C ILE A 43 6.81 -9.98 4.18
N TYR A 44 6.34 -9.60 5.36
CA TYR A 44 5.52 -8.41 5.55
C TYR A 44 6.35 -7.28 6.15
N GLN A 45 6.48 -6.17 5.41
CA GLN A 45 7.02 -4.91 5.92
C GLN A 45 5.88 -3.90 6.08
N GLY A 46 5.45 -3.65 7.31
CA GLY A 46 4.37 -2.72 7.59
C GLY A 46 4.38 -2.26 9.05
N HIS A 47 3.40 -1.44 9.41
CA HIS A 47 3.35 -0.78 10.71
C HIS A 47 2.16 -1.22 11.59
N HIS A 48 1.15 -1.88 11.02
CA HIS A 48 0.06 -2.51 11.76
C HIS A 48 0.03 -4.02 11.48
N GLY A 49 -0.43 -4.80 12.45
CA GLY A 49 -0.69 -6.22 12.25
C GLY A 49 -2.11 -6.42 11.76
N ASP A 50 -2.28 -6.64 10.46
CA ASP A 50 -3.56 -6.95 9.81
C ASP A 50 -3.37 -8.18 8.88
N ALA A 51 -4.25 -8.39 7.91
CA ALA A 51 -4.26 -9.57 7.04
C ALA A 51 -2.88 -9.96 6.48
N GLY A 52 -2.10 -9.00 5.97
CA GLY A 52 -0.77 -9.27 5.40
C GLY A 52 0.24 -9.72 6.45
N ALA A 53 0.20 -9.14 7.64
CA ALA A 53 1.06 -9.54 8.75
C ALA A 53 0.70 -10.92 9.30
N HIS A 54 -0.60 -11.26 9.32
CA HIS A 54 -1.09 -12.57 9.77
C HIS A 54 -0.64 -13.72 8.88
N ALA A 55 -0.43 -13.46 7.58
CA ALA A 55 0.06 -14.44 6.63
C ALA A 55 1.59 -14.50 6.50
N ALA A 56 2.32 -13.66 7.26
CA ALA A 56 3.76 -13.52 7.10
C ALA A 56 4.56 -14.60 7.85
N ASP A 57 5.60 -15.12 7.19
CA ASP A 57 6.66 -15.90 7.85
C ASP A 57 7.64 -14.98 8.59
N VAL A 58 7.87 -13.78 8.04
CA VAL A 58 8.75 -12.76 8.63
C VAL A 58 8.07 -11.40 8.60
N ILE A 59 8.08 -10.72 9.75
CA ILE A 59 7.58 -9.35 9.88
C ILE A 59 8.76 -8.39 10.08
N LEU A 60 8.79 -7.34 9.27
CA LEU A 60 9.74 -6.24 9.34
C LEU A 60 8.99 -4.96 9.74
N PRO A 61 9.14 -4.47 10.99
CA PRO A 61 8.35 -3.35 11.48
C PRO A 61 8.77 -2.04 10.80
N GLY A 62 7.90 -1.54 9.92
CA GLY A 62 7.99 -0.25 9.25
C GLY A 62 7.41 0.90 10.09
N ALA A 63 7.57 2.12 9.60
CA ALA A 63 7.08 3.34 10.26
C ALA A 63 5.72 3.77 9.69
N ALA A 64 4.81 4.26 10.52
CA ALA A 64 3.56 4.87 10.08
C ALA A 64 3.81 6.20 9.35
N TYR A 65 2.77 6.78 8.73
CA TYR A 65 2.90 8.02 7.94
C TYR A 65 3.31 9.24 8.78
N THR A 66 3.00 9.27 10.08
CA THR A 66 3.40 10.32 11.03
C THR A 66 4.83 10.13 11.55
N GLU A 67 5.45 8.99 11.26
CA GLU A 67 6.69 8.52 11.87
C GLU A 67 7.89 8.53 10.91
N LYS A 68 7.72 9.18 9.76
CA LYS A 68 8.75 9.25 8.72
C LYS A 68 8.62 10.50 7.87
N ASP A 69 9.76 10.99 7.43
CA ASP A 69 9.80 11.90 6.28
C ASP A 69 9.55 11.08 5.01
N ALA A 70 8.46 11.37 4.32
CA ALA A 70 8.02 10.61 3.15
C ALA A 70 7.49 11.53 2.05
N THR A 71 7.56 11.05 0.82
CA THR A 71 7.00 11.73 -0.36
C THR A 71 5.75 10.96 -0.79
N TYR A 72 4.63 11.66 -0.92
CA TYR A 72 3.36 11.14 -1.39
C TYR A 72 2.93 11.87 -2.67
N VAL A 73 2.17 11.20 -3.53
CA VAL A 73 1.56 11.82 -4.71
C VAL A 73 0.06 11.62 -4.61
N ASN A 74 -0.70 12.70 -4.70
CA ASN A 74 -2.16 12.64 -4.64
C ASN A 74 -2.78 12.37 -6.03
N THR A 75 -4.11 12.28 -6.10
CA THR A 75 -4.83 11.91 -7.34
C THR A 75 -4.76 12.96 -8.45
N GLU A 76 -4.44 14.22 -8.15
CA GLU A 76 -4.21 15.27 -9.15
C GLU A 76 -2.74 15.32 -9.62
N GLY A 77 -1.89 14.41 -9.15
CA GLY A 77 -0.48 14.31 -9.53
C GLY A 77 0.46 15.23 -8.74
N ARG A 78 -0.02 15.90 -7.69
CA ARG A 78 0.81 16.78 -6.85
C ARG A 78 1.69 15.96 -5.93
N VAL A 79 2.99 16.26 -5.95
CA VAL A 79 3.98 15.66 -5.04
C VAL A 79 3.99 16.44 -3.73
N GLN A 80 3.81 15.77 -2.61
CA GLN A 80 3.76 16.35 -1.27
C GLN A 80 4.73 15.64 -0.35
N GLN A 81 5.25 16.34 0.66
CA GLN A 81 6.13 15.75 1.66
C GLN A 81 5.49 15.76 3.04
N ALA A 82 5.39 14.57 3.65
CA ALA A 82 5.15 14.44 5.07
C ALA A 82 6.46 14.66 5.82
N GLN A 83 6.35 15.26 7.01
CA GLN A 83 7.47 15.46 7.93
C GLN A 83 7.27 14.57 9.15
N LEU A 84 8.39 14.11 9.72
CA LEU A 84 8.40 13.37 10.96
C LEU A 84 7.71 14.14 12.10
N ALA A 85 6.63 13.59 12.65
CA ALA A 85 5.91 14.17 13.79
C ALA A 85 6.27 13.46 15.11
N CYS A 86 6.41 12.13 15.07
CA CYS A 86 6.82 11.30 16.20
C CYS A 86 7.80 10.20 15.73
N HIS A 87 8.55 9.59 16.65
CA HIS A 87 9.48 8.54 16.27
C HIS A 87 8.84 7.15 16.21
N PRO A 88 9.38 6.27 15.34
CA PRO A 88 9.30 4.82 15.38
C PRO A 88 8.93 4.17 16.71
N PRO A 89 7.80 3.47 16.94
CA PRO A 89 7.67 2.71 18.19
C PRO A 89 8.67 1.54 18.22
N GLY A 90 9.34 1.35 19.35
CA GLY A 90 10.25 0.23 19.57
C GLY A 90 11.38 0.13 18.55
N GLU A 91 11.46 -1.01 17.85
CA GLU A 91 12.50 -1.28 16.86
C GLU A 91 12.08 -0.96 15.42
N ALA A 92 10.91 -0.35 15.23
CA ALA A 92 10.45 0.05 13.90
C ALA A 92 11.41 1.06 13.24
N ARG A 93 11.49 1.02 11.91
CA ARG A 93 12.38 1.86 11.11
C ARG A 93 11.65 2.45 9.92
N ALA A 94 12.16 3.57 9.39
CA ALA A 94 11.69 4.12 8.13
C ALA A 94 11.83 3.08 7.00
N ASP A 95 10.80 2.95 6.17
CA ASP A 95 10.67 1.83 5.24
C ASP A 95 11.85 1.66 4.28
N TRP A 96 12.34 2.78 3.74
CA TRP A 96 13.46 2.78 2.81
C TRP A 96 14.75 2.24 3.46
N LYS A 97 14.95 2.45 4.76
CA LYS A 97 16.13 1.95 5.48
C LYS A 97 16.08 0.44 5.61
N ILE A 98 14.89 -0.13 5.81
CA ILE A 98 14.69 -1.58 5.90
C ILE A 98 15.06 -2.22 4.56
N VAL A 99 14.48 -1.72 3.45
CA VAL A 99 14.77 -2.20 2.10
C VAL A 99 16.25 -2.04 1.75
N ARG A 100 16.86 -0.89 2.07
CA ARG A 100 18.29 -0.65 1.89
C ARG A 100 19.12 -1.73 2.62
N VAL A 101 18.90 -1.91 3.91
CA VAL A 101 19.70 -2.85 4.72
C VAL A 101 19.47 -4.30 4.25
N LEU A 102 18.24 -4.65 3.87
CA LEU A 102 17.94 -5.96 3.30
C LEU A 102 18.72 -6.20 2.00
N ALA A 103 18.73 -5.22 1.10
CA ALA A 103 19.47 -5.32 -0.16
C ALA A 103 20.98 -5.53 0.08
N ASP A 104 21.57 -4.80 1.04
CA ASP A 104 22.95 -5.00 1.48
C ASP A 104 23.19 -6.42 2.01
N LYS A 105 22.28 -6.95 2.83
CA LYS A 105 22.38 -8.32 3.37
C LYS A 105 22.25 -9.40 2.31
N LEU A 106 21.54 -9.12 1.22
CA LEU A 106 21.42 -9.99 0.06
C LEU A 106 22.59 -9.83 -0.93
N GLY A 107 23.58 -8.96 -0.65
CA GLY A 107 24.72 -8.74 -1.54
C GLY A 107 24.44 -7.80 -2.72
N HIS A 108 23.34 -7.04 -2.67
CA HIS A 108 22.90 -6.08 -3.69
C HIS A 108 22.87 -4.65 -3.12
N PRO A 109 24.02 -4.06 -2.75
CA PRO A 109 24.04 -2.74 -2.13
C PRO A 109 23.49 -1.69 -3.08
N LEU A 110 22.51 -0.90 -2.60
CA LEU A 110 21.84 0.11 -3.42
C LEU A 110 22.63 1.43 -3.53
N GLY A 111 23.59 1.66 -2.63
CA GLY A 111 24.34 2.92 -2.55
C GLY A 111 23.48 4.13 -2.15
N LEU A 112 22.37 3.90 -1.43
CA LEU A 112 21.46 4.94 -0.95
C LEU A 112 21.59 5.02 0.58
N ASP A 113 22.51 5.85 1.06
CA ASP A 113 22.82 5.91 2.50
C ASP A 113 22.04 7.01 3.23
N THR A 114 21.51 8.00 2.50
CA THR A 114 20.69 9.08 3.04
C THR A 114 19.33 9.18 2.35
N LEU A 115 18.37 9.81 3.03
CA LEU A 115 17.07 10.12 2.41
C LEU A 115 17.22 11.06 1.20
N ALA A 116 18.25 11.92 1.19
CA ALA A 116 18.54 12.78 0.05
C ALA A 116 18.94 11.95 -1.18
N ASP A 117 19.71 10.88 -1.00
CA ASP A 117 20.09 9.97 -2.10
C ASP A 117 18.85 9.27 -2.68
N VAL A 118 17.95 8.80 -1.81
CA VAL A 118 16.69 8.19 -2.23
C VAL A 118 15.84 9.18 -3.04
N ARG A 119 15.70 10.42 -2.56
CA ARG A 119 14.96 11.48 -3.26
C ARG A 119 15.61 11.86 -4.59
N ALA A 120 16.94 11.94 -4.64
CA ALA A 120 17.67 12.20 -5.87
C ALA A 120 17.47 11.07 -6.89
N ARG A 121 17.50 9.81 -6.43
CA ARG A 121 17.22 8.65 -7.29
C ARG A 121 15.79 8.66 -7.81
N LEU A 122 14.83 9.06 -6.97
CA LEU A 122 13.42 9.18 -7.33
C LEU A 122 13.21 10.28 -8.39
N ALA A 123 13.81 11.45 -8.21
CA ALA A 123 13.79 12.54 -9.18
C ALA A 123 14.49 12.19 -10.50
N ALA A 124 15.57 11.40 -10.45
CA ALA A 124 16.23 10.89 -11.65
C ALA A 124 15.36 9.87 -12.41
N ALA A 125 14.53 9.09 -11.70
CA ALA A 125 13.60 8.14 -12.32
C ALA A 125 12.39 8.84 -12.94
N ASN A 126 11.89 9.91 -12.30
CA ASN A 126 10.85 10.76 -12.86
C ASN A 126 11.00 12.21 -12.33
N PRO A 127 11.23 13.20 -13.22
CA PRO A 127 11.40 14.60 -12.83
C PRO A 127 10.26 15.19 -11.99
N LEU A 128 9.04 14.63 -12.08
CA LEU A 128 7.89 15.04 -11.28
C LEU A 128 8.22 15.09 -9.78
N PHE A 129 9.04 14.16 -9.28
CA PHE A 129 9.39 14.10 -7.86
C PHE A 129 10.30 15.24 -7.39
N ALA A 130 10.80 16.09 -8.29
CA ALA A 130 11.50 17.33 -7.94
C ALA A 130 10.55 18.55 -7.80
N SER A 131 9.33 18.46 -8.33
CA SER A 131 8.32 19.54 -8.33
C SER A 131 7.37 19.40 -7.14
N LEU A 132 7.82 19.78 -5.94
CA LEU A 132 7.00 19.75 -4.73
C LEU A 132 5.86 20.78 -4.78
N ASP A 133 4.68 20.35 -4.33
CA ASP A 133 3.46 21.14 -4.23
C ASP A 133 3.00 21.79 -5.54
N CYS A 134 3.47 21.28 -6.69
CA CYS A 134 3.06 21.70 -8.03
C CYS A 134 2.22 20.62 -8.72
N ILE A 135 1.30 21.04 -9.59
CA ILE A 135 0.64 20.15 -10.55
C ILE A 135 1.34 20.32 -11.89
N GLU A 136 1.91 19.26 -12.41
CA GLU A 136 2.45 19.22 -13.77
C GLU A 136 1.38 18.67 -14.72
N PRO A 137 0.89 19.45 -15.71
CA PRO A 137 -0.08 18.96 -16.66
C PRO A 137 0.48 17.79 -17.48
N ALA A 138 -0.23 16.65 -17.45
CA ALA A 138 0.11 15.51 -18.30
C ALA A 138 -0.48 15.70 -19.71
N ALA A 139 0.34 15.49 -20.74
CA ALA A 139 -0.17 15.41 -22.11
C ALA A 139 -1.06 14.16 -22.25
N TRP A 140 -2.22 14.33 -22.90
CA TRP A 140 -3.10 13.20 -23.19
C TRP A 140 -2.42 12.25 -24.17
N ALA A 141 -2.13 11.03 -23.73
CA ALA A 141 -1.57 9.97 -24.55
C ALA A 141 -2.61 8.85 -24.73
N PRO A 142 -2.57 8.09 -25.84
CA PRO A 142 -3.36 6.85 -25.93
C PRO A 142 -3.00 5.93 -24.76
N PHE A 143 -4.02 5.44 -24.05
CA PHE A 143 -3.85 4.50 -22.93
C PHE A 143 -4.90 3.39 -23.01
N GLY A 144 -4.59 2.27 -22.33
CA GLY A 144 -5.47 1.11 -22.25
C GLY A 144 -5.43 0.23 -23.51
N THR A 145 -6.00 -0.96 -23.36
CA THR A 145 -6.25 -1.91 -24.45
C THR A 145 -7.74 -2.26 -24.43
N ALA A 146 -8.33 -2.53 -25.60
CA ALA A 146 -9.71 -2.99 -25.64
C ALA A 146 -9.82 -4.35 -24.94
N GLY A 147 -10.68 -4.42 -23.93
CA GLY A 147 -10.99 -5.65 -23.19
C GLY A 147 -12.45 -6.05 -23.37
N GLY A 148 -12.75 -7.32 -23.08
CA GLY A 148 -14.15 -7.76 -22.95
C GLY A 148 -14.81 -7.11 -21.73
N ILE A 149 -16.11 -6.83 -21.83
CA ILE A 149 -16.91 -6.36 -20.71
C ILE A 149 -17.64 -7.57 -20.11
N ASP A 150 -17.43 -7.81 -18.82
CA ASP A 150 -18.18 -8.81 -18.08
C ASP A 150 -19.64 -8.33 -17.84
N ALA A 151 -20.60 -9.25 -17.79
CA ALA A 151 -22.00 -8.93 -17.50
C ALA A 151 -22.26 -8.58 -16.02
N ALA A 152 -21.25 -8.71 -15.15
CA ALA A 152 -21.32 -8.36 -13.74
C ALA A 152 -21.71 -6.88 -13.53
N PRO A 153 -22.58 -6.60 -12.53
CA PRO A 153 -22.93 -5.22 -12.19
C PRO A 153 -21.73 -4.47 -11.61
N LEU A 154 -21.70 -3.15 -11.77
CA LEU A 154 -20.73 -2.30 -11.10
C LEU A 154 -20.92 -2.36 -9.57
N GLY A 155 -19.88 -2.79 -8.87
CA GLY A 155 -19.84 -2.82 -7.41
C GLY A 155 -19.22 -1.55 -6.82
N ALA A 156 -19.43 -1.34 -5.51
CA ALA A 156 -18.71 -0.31 -4.78
C ALA A 156 -17.24 -0.71 -4.61
N ALA A 157 -16.32 0.13 -5.06
CA ALA A 157 -14.88 -0.12 -4.88
C ALA A 157 -14.43 -0.04 -3.41
N VAL A 158 -15.23 0.65 -2.57
CA VAL A 158 -15.02 0.75 -1.13
C VAL A 158 -16.34 0.42 -0.45
N GLU A 159 -16.39 -0.72 0.21
CA GLU A 159 -17.60 -1.20 0.91
C GLU A 159 -17.81 -0.45 2.24
N ASN A 160 -16.71 -0.12 2.93
CA ASN A 160 -16.75 0.59 4.19
C ASN A 160 -15.71 1.71 4.22
N PHE A 161 -16.19 2.95 4.11
CA PHE A 161 -15.37 4.16 4.15
C PHE A 161 -14.49 4.27 5.41
N TYR A 162 -14.95 3.76 6.55
CA TYR A 162 -14.26 3.89 7.83
C TYR A 162 -13.18 2.82 8.05
N LEU A 163 -13.13 1.76 7.25
CA LEU A 163 -12.24 0.60 7.46
C LEU A 163 -11.40 0.29 6.22
N THR A 164 -10.94 1.34 5.53
CA THR A 164 -10.27 1.27 4.22
C THR A 164 -8.81 0.87 4.24
N ASN A 165 -8.16 0.88 5.41
CA ASN A 165 -6.75 0.56 5.53
C ASN A 165 -6.43 0.04 6.95
N PRO A 166 -5.22 -0.51 7.18
CA PRO A 166 -4.85 -1.10 8.47
C PRO A 166 -4.90 -0.12 9.66
N ILE A 167 -4.61 1.17 9.45
CA ILE A 167 -4.67 2.19 10.51
C ILE A 167 -6.13 2.36 10.96
N CYS A 168 -7.02 2.49 9.98
CA CYS A 168 -8.43 2.66 10.23
C CYS A 168 -9.04 1.40 10.88
N ARG A 169 -8.66 0.20 10.42
CA ARG A 169 -9.13 -1.07 11.01
C ARG A 169 -8.64 -1.31 12.43
N ALA A 170 -7.46 -0.82 12.78
CA ALA A 170 -6.96 -0.84 14.14
C ALA A 170 -7.57 0.25 15.05
N SER A 171 -8.34 1.19 14.50
CA SER A 171 -8.90 2.33 15.25
C SER A 171 -10.24 2.00 15.90
N VAL A 172 -10.29 2.08 17.22
CA VAL A 172 -11.54 1.93 18.01
C VAL A 172 -12.59 2.97 17.59
N THR A 173 -12.17 4.21 17.32
CA THR A 173 -13.09 5.28 16.90
C THR A 173 -13.71 5.01 15.53
N MET A 174 -12.94 4.42 14.61
CA MET A 174 -13.50 4.04 13.31
C MET A 174 -14.46 2.87 13.43
N ALA A 175 -14.18 1.91 14.32
CA ALA A 175 -15.13 0.84 14.64
C ALA A 175 -16.45 1.40 15.19
N GLU A 176 -16.40 2.35 16.14
CA GLU A 176 -17.60 3.03 16.67
C GLU A 176 -18.39 3.76 15.58
N CYS A 177 -17.71 4.39 14.62
CA CYS A 177 -18.37 5.04 13.49
C CYS A 177 -19.13 4.05 12.59
N VAL A 178 -18.61 2.83 12.42
CA VAL A 178 -19.30 1.75 11.70
C VAL A 178 -20.57 1.33 12.45
N ASP A 179 -20.50 1.15 13.76
CA ASP A 179 -21.65 0.76 14.58
C ASP A 179 -22.79 1.80 14.48
N VAL A 180 -22.47 3.09 14.59
CA VAL A 180 -23.45 4.17 14.46
C VAL A 180 -24.13 4.18 13.08
N LEU A 181 -23.42 3.83 12.01
CA LEU A 181 -23.98 3.73 10.67
C LEU A 181 -24.78 2.45 10.45
N GLY A 182 -24.34 1.32 10.98
CA GLY A 182 -25.08 0.06 10.98
C GLY A 182 -26.43 0.21 11.69
N ASP A 183 -26.44 0.85 12.86
CA ASP A 183 -27.66 1.18 13.60
C ASP A 183 -28.61 2.10 12.82
N ARG A 184 -28.08 3.03 12.02
CA ARG A 184 -28.88 3.90 11.14
C ARG A 184 -29.49 3.15 9.95
N GLN A 185 -28.82 2.13 9.40
CA GLN A 185 -29.40 1.29 8.35
C GLN A 185 -30.45 0.31 8.91
N GLY A 186 -30.31 -0.13 10.17
CA GLY A 186 -31.32 -0.90 10.89
C GLY A 186 -32.56 -0.08 11.28
N ARG A 187 -32.38 1.20 11.63
CA ARG A 187 -33.47 2.18 11.76
C ARG A 187 -33.86 2.72 10.39
N LYS A 188 -34.59 1.92 9.60
CA LYS A 188 -35.46 2.50 8.57
C LYS A 188 -36.44 3.42 9.30
N THR A 189 -36.21 4.73 9.23
CA THR A 189 -37.16 5.72 9.72
C THR A 189 -38.37 5.64 8.80
N GLY A 190 -39.29 4.74 9.11
CA GLY A 190 -40.63 4.76 8.56
C GLY A 190 -41.18 6.15 8.82
N THR A 191 -41.25 6.97 7.77
CA THR A 191 -42.08 8.16 7.79
C THR A 191 -43.50 7.67 7.97
N HIS A 192 -44.04 7.86 9.17
CA HIS A 192 -45.48 7.83 9.37
C HIS A 192 -46.10 8.93 8.51
N GLY A 193 -46.90 8.49 7.54
CA GLY A 193 -47.77 9.26 6.66
C GLY A 193 -48.63 8.29 5.88
#